data_AF-A0A818SPZ2-F1
#
_entry.id   AF-A0A818SPZ2-F1
#
_cell.length_a   1.000
_cell.length_b   1.000
_cell.length_c   1.000
_cell.angle_alpha   90.00
_cell.angle_beta   90.00
_cell.angle_gamma   90.00
#
_symmetry.space_group_name_H-M   'P 1'
#
loop_
_entity.id
_entity.type
_entity.pdbx_description
1 polymer ?
#
loop_
_entity_poly.entity_id
_entity_poly.type
_entity_poly.pdbx_seq_one_letter_code
_entity_poly.pdbx_strand_id
1 'polypeptide(L)'
;MTNFVDGTTRTRWDELRMFVRLVVEIGTIFDSNGINIHFLNRQNSYRISNPKDVERLFKIPPRGYTPLARVLRNILQSHVQHQQNKKLLIFIATDGIPTDDDGNPNLPEFKHVMEHERQVDNTHVMFLICTDDSETVSYLRQWDAEMVNVDMTDDYQTQKKMIREIHGANYPFSYADYVVKVLVGAIDPDIDRSDDLPDEDDILS
;
A
#
# COMPACT_ATOMS: atom_id res chain seq x y z
N MET A 1 -15.91 14.50 6.03
CA MET A 1 -16.75 13.65 6.90
C MET A 1 -15.80 12.67 7.58
N THR A 2 -15.85 12.54 8.90
CA THR A 2 -15.04 11.55 9.63
C THR A 2 -15.68 10.18 9.45
N ASN A 3 -15.17 9.40 8.52
CA ASN A 3 -15.52 7.99 8.38
C ASN A 3 -14.75 7.22 9.45
N PHE A 4 -15.49 6.60 10.37
CA PHE A 4 -14.96 5.75 11.43
C PHE A 4 -14.74 4.35 10.89
N VAL A 5 -13.64 3.71 11.28
CA VAL A 5 -13.28 2.35 10.86
C VAL A 5 -13.26 1.41 12.08
N ASP A 6 -13.60 0.14 11.86
CA ASP A 6 -13.55 -0.95 12.85
C ASP A 6 -14.43 -0.82 14.10
N GLY A 7 -15.50 -0.03 14.06
CA GLY A 7 -16.33 0.24 15.25
C GLY A 7 -15.56 0.96 16.36
N THR A 8 -14.42 1.57 16.03
CA THR A 8 -13.64 2.43 16.91
C THR A 8 -13.91 3.91 16.59
N THR A 9 -13.35 4.82 17.39
CA THR A 9 -13.40 6.27 17.11
C THR A 9 -12.29 6.74 16.17
N ARG A 10 -11.53 5.82 15.55
CA ARG A 10 -10.39 6.15 14.68
C ARG A 10 -10.84 6.47 13.27
N THR A 11 -10.14 7.42 12.66
CA THR A 11 -10.33 7.78 11.25
C THR A 11 -9.40 6.94 10.36
N ARG A 12 -9.70 6.84 9.06
CA ARG A 12 -8.78 6.29 8.03
C ARG A 12 -7.38 6.90 8.09
N TRP A 13 -7.29 8.18 8.45
CA TRP A 13 -6.01 8.88 8.62
C TRP A 13 -5.23 8.39 9.85
N ASP A 14 -5.93 8.02 10.93
CA ASP A 14 -5.30 7.42 12.11
C ASP A 14 -4.75 6.03 11.81
N GLU A 15 -5.45 5.25 10.99
CA GLU A 15 -5.01 3.93 10.56
C GLU A 15 -3.78 4.00 9.67
N LEU A 16 -3.82 4.87 8.65
CA LEU A 16 -2.65 5.12 7.83
C LEU A 16 -1.44 5.58 8.66
N ARG A 17 -1.65 6.42 9.68
CA ARG A 17 -0.58 6.81 10.59
C ARG A 17 0.01 5.62 11.35
N MET A 18 -0.85 4.76 11.92
CA MET A 18 -0.41 3.57 12.65
C MET A 18 0.39 2.64 11.73
N PHE A 19 -0.10 2.46 10.51
CA PHE A 19 0.58 1.70 9.48
C PHE A 19 1.97 2.26 9.15
N VAL A 20 2.06 3.54 8.80
CA VAL A 20 3.34 4.16 8.42
C VAL A 20 4.33 4.10 9.59
N ARG A 21 3.83 4.24 10.81
CA ARG A 21 4.66 4.09 12.02
C ARG A 21 5.26 2.69 12.12
N LEU A 22 4.45 1.66 11.87
CA LEU A 22 4.88 0.27 11.87
C LEU A 22 5.91 -0.01 10.75
N VAL A 23 5.66 0.49 9.54
CA VAL A 23 6.62 0.35 8.42
C VAL A 23 7.94 1.03 8.73
N VAL A 24 7.94 2.20 9.37
CA VAL A 24 9.18 2.84 9.84
C VAL A 24 9.88 1.99 10.90
N GLU A 25 9.15 1.47 11.87
CA GLU A 25 9.71 0.66 12.96
C GLU A 25 10.37 -0.63 12.44
N ILE A 26 9.72 -1.33 11.52
CA ILE A 26 10.24 -2.59 10.97
C ILE A 26 11.23 -2.34 9.83
N GLY A 27 10.89 -1.46 8.89
CA GLY A 27 11.71 -1.19 7.70
C GLY A 27 13.10 -0.65 8.03
N THR A 28 13.25 0.08 9.14
CA THR A 28 14.56 0.60 9.58
C THR A 28 15.49 -0.47 10.17
N ILE A 29 14.95 -1.65 10.51
CA ILE A 29 15.75 -2.83 10.86
C ILE A 29 16.47 -3.35 9.60
N PHE A 30 15.81 -3.26 8.44
CA PHE A 30 16.32 -3.78 7.16
C PHE A 30 17.10 -2.75 6.34
N ASP A 31 16.73 -1.46 6.42
CA ASP A 31 17.47 -0.36 5.77
C ASP A 31 17.80 0.76 6.76
N SER A 32 19.08 0.84 7.14
CA SER A 32 19.61 1.86 8.03
C SER A 32 19.58 3.28 7.45
N ASN A 33 19.33 3.44 6.14
CA ASN A 33 19.14 4.76 5.52
C ASN A 33 17.79 5.41 5.90
N GLY A 34 16.87 4.65 6.50
CA GLY A 34 15.51 5.07 6.81
C GLY A 34 14.58 5.06 5.59
N ILE A 35 13.34 5.50 5.81
CA ILE A 35 12.26 5.45 4.83
C ILE A 35 11.90 6.86 4.35
N ASN A 36 11.55 6.99 3.07
CA ASN A 36 11.04 8.23 2.51
C ASN A 36 9.51 8.22 2.52
N ILE A 37 8.91 9.26 3.07
CA ILE A 37 7.47 9.48 3.11
C ILE A 37 7.13 10.59 2.12
N HIS A 38 6.47 10.20 1.04
CA HIS A 38 5.99 11.13 0.01
C HIS A 38 4.52 11.47 0.26
N PHE A 39 4.23 12.75 0.43
CA PHE A 39 2.86 13.23 0.53
C PHE A 39 2.42 13.82 -0.81
N LEU A 40 1.16 13.64 -1.17
CA LEU A 40 0.67 14.07 -2.49
C LEU A 40 0.65 15.59 -2.66
N ASN A 41 0.22 16.32 -1.63
CA ASN A 41 -0.12 17.75 -1.70
C ASN A 41 0.61 18.60 -0.64
N ARG A 42 1.78 18.15 -0.20
CA ARG A 42 2.64 18.88 0.73
C ARG A 42 4.08 18.38 0.65
N GLN A 43 4.96 19.02 1.42
CA GLN A 43 6.37 18.67 1.47
C GLN A 43 6.60 17.23 1.97
N ASN A 44 7.44 16.50 1.23
CA ASN A 44 7.88 15.15 1.57
C ASN A 44 8.85 15.14 2.75
N SER A 45 9.03 13.98 3.37
CA SER A 45 9.99 13.76 4.44
C SER A 45 10.88 12.57 4.11
N TYR A 46 12.18 12.70 4.28
CA TYR A 46 13.16 11.73 3.80
C TYR A 46 13.97 11.15 4.96
N ARG A 47 14.45 9.92 4.78
CA ARG A 47 15.31 9.21 5.76
C ARG A 47 14.70 9.16 7.16
N ILE A 48 13.39 8.95 7.23
CA ILE A 48 12.67 8.78 8.48
C ILE A 48 13.06 7.45 9.08
N SER A 49 13.69 7.48 10.24
CA SER A 49 14.12 6.29 10.97
C SER A 49 13.57 6.17 12.38
N ASN A 50 12.89 7.21 12.88
CA ASN A 50 12.28 7.21 14.20
C ASN A 50 10.75 7.20 14.08
N PRO A 51 10.06 6.17 14.62
CA PRO A 51 8.60 6.13 14.63
C PRO A 51 7.93 7.37 15.25
N LYS A 52 8.60 8.08 16.16
CA LYS A 52 8.09 9.34 16.75
C LYS A 52 8.01 10.49 15.74
N ASP A 53 8.75 10.44 14.65
CA ASP A 53 8.69 11.46 13.60
C ASP A 53 7.39 11.35 12.80
N VAL A 54 6.90 10.12 12.59
CA VAL A 54 5.62 9.85 11.93
C VAL A 54 4.47 10.54 12.68
N GLU A 55 4.45 10.46 14.01
CA GLU A 55 3.44 11.14 14.84
C GLU A 55 3.40 12.66 14.60
N ARG A 56 4.55 13.29 14.34
CA ARG A 56 4.62 14.72 14.02
C ARG A 56 4.12 15.01 12.61
N LEU A 57 4.51 14.20 11.64
CA LEU A 57 4.14 14.36 10.23
C LEU A 57 2.63 14.22 10.02
N PHE A 58 1.97 13.33 10.75
CA PHE A 58 0.53 13.06 10.62
C PHE A 58 -0.36 14.04 11.39
N LYS A 59 0.19 15.02 12.12
CA LYS A 59 -0.60 16.11 12.74
C LYS A 59 -1.27 17.02 11.72
N ILE A 60 -0.67 17.14 10.54
CA ILE A 60 -1.25 17.89 9.44
C ILE A 60 -2.19 16.91 8.70
N PRO A 61 -3.48 17.21 8.53
CA PRO A 61 -4.40 16.33 7.81
C PRO A 61 -4.11 16.33 6.30
N PRO A 62 -4.62 15.33 5.55
CA PRO A 62 -4.57 15.32 4.10
C PRO A 62 -5.46 16.45 3.54
N ARG A 63 -5.13 16.91 2.34
CA ARG A 63 -5.86 17.97 1.61
C ARG A 63 -5.53 17.86 0.11
N GLY A 64 -6.35 18.47 -0.74
CA GLY A 64 -6.12 18.55 -2.18
C GLY A 64 -6.61 17.31 -2.93
N TYR A 65 -6.10 17.13 -4.14
CA TYR A 65 -6.47 16.05 -5.06
C TYR A 65 -5.61 14.79 -4.88
N THR A 66 -5.70 13.81 -5.78
CA THR A 66 -5.02 12.51 -5.68
C THR A 66 -4.01 12.29 -6.84
N PRO A 67 -2.95 13.12 -6.97
CA PRO A 67 -1.99 13.09 -8.09
C PRO A 67 -0.99 11.92 -8.03
N LEU A 68 -1.49 10.68 -7.94
CA LEU A 68 -0.69 9.47 -7.76
C LEU A 68 0.29 9.24 -8.91
N ALA A 69 -0.15 9.42 -10.17
CA ALA A 69 0.72 9.21 -11.32
C ALA A 69 1.95 10.13 -11.31
N ARG A 70 1.73 11.44 -11.09
CA ARG A 70 2.81 12.43 -11.01
C ARG A 70 3.77 12.12 -9.87
N VAL A 71 3.24 11.80 -8.69
CA VAL A 71 4.08 11.54 -7.50
C VAL A 71 4.88 10.26 -7.67
N LEU A 72 4.26 9.17 -8.15
CA LEU A 72 4.92 7.90 -8.39
C LEU A 72 6.03 8.05 -9.43
N ARG A 73 5.76 8.71 -10.56
CA ARG A 73 6.76 8.99 -11.59
C ARG A 73 8.00 9.71 -11.02
N ASN A 74 7.79 10.73 -10.19
CA ASN A 74 8.90 11.46 -9.56
C ASN A 74 9.74 10.55 -8.63
N ILE A 75 9.09 9.63 -7.89
CA ILE A 75 9.78 8.65 -7.03
C ILE A 75 10.61 7.71 -7.88
N LEU A 76 10.03 7.12 -8.94
CA LEU A 76 10.70 6.17 -9.82
C LEU A 76 11.91 6.82 -10.51
N GLN A 77 11.75 8.02 -11.07
CA GLN A 77 12.85 8.75 -11.71
C GLN A 77 13.98 9.07 -10.72
N SER A 78 13.64 9.51 -9.50
CA SER A 78 14.64 9.76 -8.45
C SER A 78 15.38 8.49 -8.03
N HIS A 79 14.68 7.36 -7.95
CA HIS A 79 15.30 6.07 -7.58
C HIS A 79 16.31 5.62 -8.63
N VAL A 80 15.93 5.69 -9.91
CA VAL A 80 16.79 5.36 -11.04
C VAL A 80 18.04 6.24 -11.08
N GLN A 81 17.96 7.50 -10.65
CA GLN A 81 19.12 8.41 -10.64
C GLN A 81 20.08 8.17 -9.47
N HIS A 82 19.60 7.70 -8.33
CA HIS A 82 20.36 7.76 -7.08
C HIS A 82 20.63 6.41 -6.40
N GLN A 83 19.87 5.35 -6.73
CA GLN A 83 19.90 4.09 -5.96
C GLN A 83 19.72 2.83 -6.84
N GLN A 84 20.33 2.79 -8.03
CA GLN A 84 20.18 1.68 -9.00
C GLN A 84 20.49 0.28 -8.45
N ASN A 85 21.32 0.17 -7.41
CA ASN A 85 21.74 -1.12 -6.85
C ASN A 85 20.81 -1.66 -5.74
N LYS A 86 19.73 -0.94 -5.38
CA LYS A 86 18.76 -1.39 -4.39
C LYS A 86 17.39 -1.60 -5.03
N LYS A 87 16.74 -2.71 -4.68
CA LYS A 87 15.31 -2.91 -4.96
C LYS A 87 14.49 -1.87 -4.19
N LEU A 88 13.42 -1.40 -4.82
CA LEU A 88 12.49 -0.44 -4.26
C LEU A 88 11.18 -1.15 -3.89
N LEU A 89 10.71 -0.93 -2.67
CA LEU A 89 9.36 -1.27 -2.22
C LEU A 89 8.61 0.04 -1.98
N ILE A 90 7.48 0.21 -2.66
CA ILE A 90 6.64 1.40 -2.56
C ILE A 90 5.32 0.99 -1.89
N PHE A 91 4.99 1.67 -0.80
CA PHE A 91 3.67 1.61 -0.20
C PHE A 91 2.83 2.77 -0.74
N ILE A 92 1.71 2.48 -1.38
CA ILE A 92 0.76 3.48 -1.87
C ILE A 92 -0.53 3.34 -1.08
N ALA A 93 -0.75 4.28 -0.15
CA ALA A 93 -2.02 4.37 0.56
C ALA A 93 -2.98 5.32 -0.15
N THR A 94 -4.20 4.84 -0.43
CA THR A 94 -5.22 5.62 -1.12
C THR A 94 -6.63 5.26 -0.64
N ASP A 95 -7.51 6.24 -0.63
CA ASP A 95 -8.93 6.10 -0.33
C ASP A 95 -9.82 6.47 -1.54
N GLY A 96 -9.23 6.66 -2.72
CA GLY A 96 -9.95 7.07 -3.91
C GLY A 96 -9.17 6.87 -5.22
N ILE A 97 -9.81 7.34 -6.29
CA ILE A 97 -9.32 7.28 -7.67
C ILE A 97 -8.23 8.33 -7.89
N PRO A 98 -7.16 8.00 -8.65
CA PRO A 98 -6.17 8.98 -9.07
C PRO A 98 -6.78 10.14 -9.84
N THR A 99 -6.25 11.34 -9.62
CA THR A 99 -6.58 12.55 -10.37
C THR A 99 -5.33 13.22 -10.93
N ASP A 100 -5.50 14.20 -11.82
CA ASP A 100 -4.47 15.19 -12.10
C ASP A 100 -4.43 16.28 -11.02
N ASP A 101 -3.62 17.32 -11.25
CA ASP A 101 -3.46 18.47 -10.34
C ASP A 101 -4.67 19.44 -10.39
N ASP A 102 -5.55 19.30 -11.37
CA ASP A 102 -6.80 20.07 -11.51
C ASP A 102 -8.03 19.30 -10.97
N GLY A 103 -7.83 18.06 -10.52
CA GLY A 103 -8.85 17.20 -9.94
C GLY A 103 -9.64 16.35 -10.95
N ASN A 104 -9.21 16.27 -12.21
CA ASN A 104 -9.84 15.40 -13.19
C ASN A 104 -9.39 13.93 -12.98
N PRO A 105 -10.28 12.93 -13.12
CA PRO A 105 -9.89 11.53 -13.03
C PRO A 105 -8.76 11.18 -14.00
N ASN A 106 -7.73 10.51 -13.50
CA ASN A 106 -6.50 10.25 -14.24
C ASN A 106 -5.95 8.83 -14.03
N LEU A 107 -6.86 7.87 -13.85
CA LEU A 107 -6.51 6.45 -13.72
C LEU A 107 -5.72 5.90 -14.93
N PRO A 108 -6.00 6.27 -16.20
CA PRO A 108 -5.23 5.77 -17.34
C PRO A 108 -3.75 6.15 -17.28
N GLU A 109 -3.43 7.38 -16.88
CA GLU A 109 -2.05 7.82 -16.69
C GLU A 109 -1.37 7.09 -15.53
N PHE A 110 -2.11 6.86 -14.43
CA PHE A 110 -1.57 6.08 -13.31
C PHE A 110 -1.27 4.63 -13.72
N LYS A 111 -2.16 4.01 -14.50
CA LYS A 111 -1.94 2.69 -15.09
C LYS A 111 -0.71 2.68 -15.99
N HIS A 112 -0.54 3.70 -16.83
CA HIS A 112 0.62 3.84 -17.70
C HIS A 112 1.94 3.85 -16.90
N VAL A 113 2.02 4.61 -15.80
CA VAL A 113 3.19 4.63 -14.92
C VAL A 113 3.47 3.24 -14.33
N MET A 114 2.43 2.55 -13.86
CA MET A 114 2.55 1.23 -13.24
C MET A 114 3.00 0.13 -14.21
N GLU A 115 2.58 0.19 -15.48
CA GLU A 115 2.89 -0.82 -16.50
C GLU A 115 4.19 -0.54 -17.25
N HIS A 116 4.49 0.73 -17.54
CA HIS A 116 5.52 1.09 -18.51
C HIS A 116 6.72 1.84 -17.92
N GLU A 117 6.53 2.55 -16.80
CA GLU A 117 7.62 3.33 -16.18
C GLU A 117 8.19 2.65 -14.93
N ARG A 118 7.39 1.84 -14.25
CA ARG A 118 7.83 1.00 -13.14
C ARG A 118 8.80 -0.07 -13.68
N GLN A 119 10.00 -0.11 -13.11
CA GLN A 119 10.98 -1.16 -13.40
C GLN A 119 10.59 -2.42 -12.62
N VAL A 120 9.79 -3.29 -13.23
CA VAL A 120 9.17 -4.48 -12.59
C VAL A 120 10.19 -5.33 -11.81
N ASP A 121 11.36 -5.59 -12.39
CA ASP A 121 12.42 -6.41 -11.77
C ASP A 121 13.01 -5.79 -10.50
N ASN A 122 12.87 -4.47 -10.34
CA ASN A 122 13.50 -3.70 -9.27
C ASN A 122 12.49 -2.96 -8.37
N THR A 123 11.19 -3.01 -8.67
CA THR A 123 10.16 -2.22 -7.98
C THR A 123 8.92 -3.04 -7.66
N HIS A 124 8.66 -3.17 -6.37
CA HIS A 124 7.48 -3.83 -5.81
C HIS A 124 6.54 -2.75 -5.27
N VAL A 125 5.23 -2.95 -5.41
CA VAL A 125 4.22 -1.97 -5.00
C VAL A 125 3.19 -2.66 -4.12
N MET A 126 3.02 -2.17 -2.90
CA MET A 126 1.97 -2.59 -1.97
C MET A 126 0.93 -1.48 -1.87
N PHE A 127 -0.31 -1.75 -2.27
CA PHE A 127 -1.42 -0.84 -2.09
C PHE A 127 -2.06 -1.03 -0.73
N LEU A 128 -2.33 0.08 -0.04
CA LEU A 128 -3.03 0.11 1.23
C LEU A 128 -4.36 0.80 1.00
N ILE A 129 -5.41 0.00 0.97
CA ILE A 129 -6.74 0.49 0.74
C ILE A 129 -7.24 1.10 2.04
N CYS A 130 -7.65 2.37 1.97
CA CYS A 130 -8.22 3.09 3.10
C CYS A 130 -9.68 3.46 2.82
N THR A 131 -10.41 2.63 2.07
CA THR A 131 -11.78 2.91 1.63
C THR A 131 -12.57 1.66 1.24
N ASP A 132 -13.87 1.69 1.50
CA ASP A 132 -14.84 0.69 1.02
C ASP A 132 -15.43 1.07 -0.36
N ASP A 133 -14.89 2.10 -1.02
CA ASP A 133 -15.35 2.54 -2.33
C ASP A 133 -15.11 1.46 -3.39
N SER A 134 -16.19 0.97 -4.00
CA SER A 134 -16.14 -0.19 -4.90
C SER A 134 -15.31 0.06 -6.15
N GLU A 135 -15.29 1.29 -6.68
CA GLU A 135 -14.50 1.61 -7.87
C GLU A 135 -13.00 1.53 -7.54
N THR A 136 -12.60 2.10 -6.40
CA THR A 136 -11.21 2.07 -5.93
C THR A 136 -10.74 0.65 -5.64
N VAL A 137 -11.54 -0.12 -4.91
CA VAL A 137 -11.24 -1.52 -4.60
C VAL A 137 -11.15 -2.36 -5.88
N SER A 138 -12.06 -2.14 -6.84
CA SER A 138 -12.12 -2.95 -8.06
C SER A 138 -10.88 -2.79 -8.95
N TYR A 139 -10.39 -1.56 -9.17
CA TYR A 139 -9.22 -1.39 -10.05
C TYR A 139 -7.94 -1.89 -9.39
N LEU A 140 -7.81 -1.75 -8.06
CA LEU A 140 -6.66 -2.25 -7.33
C LEU A 140 -6.62 -3.77 -7.33
N ARG A 141 -7.75 -4.43 -7.09
CA ARG A 141 -7.86 -5.89 -7.19
C ARG A 141 -7.55 -6.41 -8.58
N GLN A 142 -7.94 -5.66 -9.62
CA GLN A 142 -7.54 -6.02 -10.98
C GLN A 142 -6.02 -5.95 -11.15
N TRP A 143 -5.36 -4.94 -10.60
CA TRP A 143 -3.92 -4.76 -10.78
C TRP A 143 -3.09 -5.74 -9.97
N ASP A 144 -3.54 -6.04 -8.76
CA ASP A 144 -3.05 -7.13 -7.91
C ASP A 144 -3.00 -8.46 -8.69
N ALA A 145 -4.11 -8.86 -9.31
CA ALA A 145 -4.18 -10.09 -10.09
C ALA A 145 -3.38 -10.06 -11.41
N GLU A 146 -3.24 -8.90 -12.07
CA GLU A 146 -2.67 -8.78 -13.42
C GLU A 146 -1.19 -8.36 -13.44
N MET A 147 -0.70 -7.65 -12.42
CA MET A 147 0.61 -7.01 -12.44
C MET A 147 1.63 -7.71 -11.53
N VAL A 148 2.75 -8.12 -12.09
CA VAL A 148 3.86 -8.71 -11.33
C VAL A 148 4.42 -7.72 -10.30
N ASN A 149 4.70 -8.23 -9.10
CA ASN A 149 5.24 -7.49 -7.95
C ASN A 149 4.33 -6.34 -7.49
N VAL A 150 3.02 -6.54 -7.61
CA VAL A 150 1.99 -5.65 -7.10
C VAL A 150 1.09 -6.47 -6.20
N ASP A 151 0.83 -5.99 -5.00
CA ASP A 151 -0.11 -6.58 -4.06
C ASP A 151 -0.99 -5.47 -3.46
N MET A 152 -2.16 -5.80 -2.95
CA MET A 152 -3.01 -4.91 -2.18
C MET A 152 -3.47 -5.50 -0.86
N THR A 153 -3.63 -4.64 0.14
CA THR A 153 -4.22 -5.05 1.41
C THR A 153 -5.10 -3.97 2.01
N ASP A 154 -6.03 -4.41 2.83
CA ASP A 154 -7.01 -3.58 3.54
C ASP A 154 -6.60 -3.44 5.02
N ASP A 155 -7.49 -2.91 5.85
CA ASP A 155 -7.33 -2.95 7.29
C ASP A 155 -7.29 -4.40 7.84
N TYR A 156 -6.73 -4.56 9.04
CA TYR A 156 -6.55 -5.86 9.66
C TYR A 156 -7.86 -6.64 9.88
N GLN A 157 -8.96 -5.98 10.24
CA GLN A 157 -10.23 -6.68 10.50
C GLN A 157 -10.85 -7.17 9.21
N THR A 158 -10.81 -6.35 8.16
CA THR A 158 -11.28 -6.72 6.82
C THR A 158 -10.47 -7.88 6.27
N GLN A 159 -9.15 -7.81 6.33
CA GLN A 159 -8.24 -8.88 5.90
C GLN A 159 -8.46 -10.18 6.68
N LYS A 160 -8.56 -10.09 8.01
CA LYS A 160 -8.85 -11.25 8.86
C LYS A 160 -10.19 -11.91 8.51
N LYS A 161 -11.19 -11.11 8.16
CA LYS A 161 -12.50 -11.62 7.76
C LYS A 161 -12.39 -12.37 6.43
N MET A 162 -11.73 -11.79 5.43
CA MET A 162 -11.51 -12.42 4.11
C MET A 162 -10.76 -13.76 4.25
N ILE A 163 -9.62 -13.77 4.96
CA ILE A 163 -8.84 -14.99 5.22
C ILE A 163 -9.71 -16.09 5.86
N ARG A 164 -10.61 -15.73 6.77
CA ARG A 164 -11.51 -16.70 7.43
C ARG A 164 -12.69 -17.14 6.56
N GLU A 165 -13.09 -16.35 5.58
CA GLU A 165 -14.06 -16.75 4.57
C GLU A 165 -13.46 -17.79 3.62
N ILE A 166 -12.16 -17.68 3.32
CA ILE A 166 -11.42 -18.59 2.44
C ILE A 166 -11.01 -19.87 3.19
N HIS A 167 -10.30 -19.73 4.31
CA HIS A 167 -9.66 -20.85 5.02
C HIS A 167 -10.49 -21.41 6.18
N GLY A 168 -11.66 -20.82 6.43
CA GLY A 168 -12.61 -21.21 7.47
C GLY A 168 -12.58 -20.33 8.72
N ALA A 169 -13.74 -20.25 9.39
CA ALA A 169 -14.02 -19.28 10.45
C ALA A 169 -13.03 -19.30 11.63
N ASN A 170 -12.39 -20.44 11.89
CA ASN A 170 -11.45 -20.64 12.99
C ASN A 170 -9.98 -20.50 12.56
N TYR A 171 -9.70 -20.15 11.31
CA TYR A 171 -8.34 -20.00 10.83
C TYR A 171 -7.57 -18.95 11.68
N PRO A 172 -6.37 -19.30 12.17
CA PRO A 172 -5.56 -18.39 12.95
C PRO A 172 -4.93 -17.34 12.04
N PHE A 173 -5.41 -16.10 12.17
CA PHE A 173 -4.80 -14.94 11.53
C PHE A 173 -4.64 -13.85 12.58
N SER A 174 -3.39 -13.63 12.97
CA SER A 174 -2.98 -12.67 13.98
C SER A 174 -2.61 -11.33 13.34
N TYR A 175 -2.44 -10.31 14.18
CA TYR A 175 -1.94 -9.03 13.70
C TYR A 175 -0.51 -9.16 13.16
N ALA A 176 0.32 -10.06 13.70
CA ALA A 176 1.66 -10.28 13.18
C ALA A 176 1.64 -10.83 11.75
N ASP A 177 0.71 -11.76 11.45
CA ASP A 177 0.54 -12.32 10.10
C ASP A 177 0.13 -11.24 9.11
N TYR A 178 -0.80 -10.37 9.50
CA TYR A 178 -1.17 -9.18 8.72
C TYR A 178 0.02 -8.26 8.44
N VAL A 179 0.84 -7.98 9.45
CA VAL A 179 2.04 -7.15 9.29
C VAL A 179 3.05 -7.78 8.33
N VAL A 180 3.18 -9.11 8.33
CA VAL A 180 4.02 -9.82 7.36
C VAL A 180 3.44 -9.66 5.96
N LYS A 181 2.16 -9.97 5.72
CA LYS A 181 1.50 -9.79 4.41
C LYS A 181 1.71 -8.38 3.87
N VAL A 182 1.45 -7.36 4.69
CA VAL A 182 1.73 -5.96 4.37
C VAL A 182 3.16 -5.72 3.88
N LEU A 183 4.16 -6.25 4.57
CA LEU A 183 5.56 -5.90 4.32
C LEU A 183 6.18 -6.67 3.16
N VAL A 184 5.72 -7.90 2.92
CA VAL A 184 6.36 -8.81 1.98
C VAL A 184 5.42 -9.40 0.93
N GLY A 185 4.11 -9.17 0.98
CA GLY A 185 3.17 -9.76 0.04
C GLY A 185 3.46 -9.39 -1.42
N ALA A 186 3.76 -8.11 -1.68
CA ALA A 186 4.21 -7.66 -3.01
C ALA A 186 5.58 -8.23 -3.45
N ILE A 187 6.31 -8.92 -2.56
CA ILE A 187 7.68 -9.44 -2.77
C ILE A 187 7.68 -10.98 -2.85
N ASP A 188 6.86 -11.65 -2.04
CA ASP A 188 6.83 -13.08 -1.84
C ASP A 188 5.49 -13.66 -2.34
N PRO A 189 5.48 -14.35 -3.49
CA PRO A 189 4.26 -14.89 -4.08
C PRO A 189 3.52 -15.93 -3.23
N ASP A 190 4.18 -16.57 -2.26
CA ASP A 190 3.50 -17.53 -1.37
C ASP A 190 2.70 -16.80 -0.29
N ILE A 191 3.22 -15.67 0.19
CA ILE A 191 2.49 -14.78 1.08
C ILE A 191 1.39 -14.05 0.32
N ASP A 192 1.66 -13.65 -0.93
CA ASP A 192 0.69 -12.98 -1.78
C ASP A 192 -0.58 -13.83 -1.96
N ARG A 193 -0.41 -15.09 -2.37
CA ARG A 193 -1.51 -16.03 -2.61
C ARG A 193 -2.24 -16.52 -1.34
N SER A 194 -1.87 -16.03 -0.16
CA SER A 194 -2.46 -16.50 1.10
C SER A 194 -3.92 -16.06 1.28
N ASP A 195 -4.35 -15.00 0.60
CA ASP A 195 -5.72 -14.48 0.54
C ASP A 195 -6.41 -14.74 -0.82
N ASP A 196 -5.84 -15.59 -1.66
CA ASP A 196 -6.49 -16.07 -2.87
C ASP A 196 -7.48 -17.20 -2.57
N LEU A 197 -8.55 -17.27 -3.37
CA LEU A 197 -9.36 -18.47 -3.42
C LEU A 197 -8.51 -19.61 -4.02
N PRO A 198 -8.61 -20.85 -3.49
CA PRO A 198 -7.90 -21.96 -4.08
C PRO A 198 -8.29 -22.13 -5.55
N ASP A 199 -7.30 -22.33 -6.41
CA ASP A 199 -7.52 -22.67 -7.81
C ASP A 199 -8.35 -23.96 -7.90
N GLU A 200 -9.24 -24.10 -8.89
CA GLU A 200 -10.07 -25.32 -9.06
C GLU A 200 -9.21 -26.60 -9.12
N ASP A 201 -7.96 -26.49 -9.58
CA ASP A 201 -7.00 -27.59 -9.67
C ASP A 201 -6.44 -28.04 -8.31
N ASP A 202 -6.37 -27.14 -7.31
CA ASP A 202 -5.89 -27.46 -5.95
C ASP A 202 -6.93 -28.26 -5.14
N ILE A 203 -8.21 -28.18 -5.52
CA ILE A 203 -9.33 -28.87 -4.86
C ILE A 203 -9.36 -30.37 -5.23
N LEU A 204 -8.66 -30.76 -6.30
CA LEU A 204 -8.66 -32.13 -6.85
C LEU A 204 -7.38 -32.92 -6.56
N SER A 205 -6.42 -32.33 -5.83
CA SER A 205 -5.17 -32.98 -5.40
C SER A 205 -5.20 -33.47 -3.95
#